data_AF-J6H5K6-F1
#
_entry.id   AF-J6H5K6-F1
#
_cell.length_a   1.000
_cell.length_b   1.000
_cell.length_c   1.000
_cell.angle_alpha   90.00
_cell.angle_beta   90.00
_cell.angle_gamma   90.00
#
_symmetry.space_group_name_H-M   'P 1'
#
loop_
_entity.id
_entity.type
_entity.pdbx_description
1 polymer ?
#
loop_
_entity_poly.entity_id
_entity_poly.type
_entity_poly.pdbx_seq_one_letter_code
_entity_poly.pdbx_strand_id
1 'polypeptide(L)'
;MIKKEFFESFDIPKNTAFIDMETSGLSPIHDDILIISIAKFFDDKKVKILQIISQNDEKEVLIEFLTSIIGIYEIYSFNGYEFEEKFINQKLQKYDIYYDLGNINFISIKNILKNYSNFINLKYFSRQAVENHFNIERDRYYDMKLLIKDMKKNSFNASENLINHNIDEIHTLLQLYKKIYEFQYSNKAAINDTYFYIYNFEISEQITKLYFKSDKKYKFSNFFMQNGEKLIIFQNNIQLEIFTKTLYEQNDSIILYETENEYIPIFIKNDIIYKNIYYILSIYSKYIR
;
A
#
# COMPACT_ATOMS: atom_id res chain seq x y z
N MET A 1 -7.42 -1.72 -27.62
CA MET A 1 -7.32 -2.33 -26.26
C MET A 1 -8.38 -3.43 -26.05
N ILE A 2 -8.13 -4.43 -25.17
CA ILE A 2 -9.14 -5.42 -24.71
C ILE A 2 -9.42 -5.19 -23.21
N LYS A 3 -10.69 -5.30 -22.79
CA LYS A 3 -11.10 -5.22 -21.38
C LYS A 3 -11.75 -6.53 -20.95
N LYS A 4 -11.40 -7.01 -19.75
CA LYS A 4 -12.07 -8.12 -19.08
C LYS A 4 -12.52 -7.68 -17.70
N GLU A 5 -13.70 -8.12 -17.28
CA GLU A 5 -14.27 -7.79 -15.99
C GLU A 5 -14.57 -9.05 -15.18
N PHE A 6 -14.21 -9.02 -13.90
CA PHE A 6 -14.43 -10.09 -12.95
C PHE A 6 -15.02 -9.51 -11.66
N PHE A 7 -15.71 -10.36 -10.89
CA PHE A 7 -16.28 -9.97 -9.61
C PHE A 7 -15.91 -10.97 -8.54
N GLU A 8 -15.47 -10.46 -7.40
CA GLU A 8 -15.08 -11.28 -6.26
C GLU A 8 -15.78 -10.85 -4.99
N SER A 9 -16.02 -11.83 -4.10
CA SER A 9 -16.56 -11.57 -2.77
C SER A 9 -15.42 -11.21 -1.83
N PHE A 10 -15.07 -9.92 -1.79
CA PHE A 10 -13.97 -9.40 -1.03
C PHE A 10 -14.30 -8.00 -0.48
N ASP A 11 -13.98 -7.75 0.78
CA ASP A 11 -14.35 -6.50 1.47
C ASP A 11 -13.17 -5.51 1.43
N ILE A 12 -13.33 -4.39 0.73
CA ILE A 12 -12.32 -3.31 0.64
C ILE A 12 -12.97 -1.94 0.81
N PRO A 13 -12.19 -0.94 1.25
CA PRO A 13 -12.70 0.43 1.36
C PRO A 13 -13.13 0.99 0.00
N LYS A 14 -14.22 1.77 -0.02
CA LYS A 14 -14.83 2.31 -1.25
C LYS A 14 -13.90 3.21 -2.08
N ASN A 15 -12.95 3.85 -1.43
CA ASN A 15 -12.03 4.83 -2.01
C ASN A 15 -10.61 4.27 -2.21
N THR A 16 -10.49 2.94 -2.25
CA THR A 16 -9.24 2.23 -2.43
C THR A 16 -9.31 1.38 -3.70
N ALA A 17 -8.19 1.31 -4.43
CA ALA A 17 -8.01 0.35 -5.50
C ALA A 17 -6.75 -0.49 -5.27
N PHE A 18 -6.74 -1.67 -5.87
CA PHE A 18 -5.60 -2.59 -5.91
C PHE A 18 -5.17 -2.76 -7.34
N ILE A 19 -3.88 -2.64 -7.62
CA ILE A 19 -3.38 -2.73 -8.99
C ILE A 19 -2.18 -3.66 -9.07
N ASP A 20 -2.06 -4.27 -10.24
CA ASP A 20 -0.90 -4.99 -10.70
C ASP A 20 -0.72 -4.69 -12.20
N MET A 21 0.53 -4.61 -12.64
CA MET A 21 0.88 -4.17 -13.98
C MET A 21 1.98 -5.03 -14.57
N GLU A 22 1.76 -5.44 -15.81
CA GLU A 22 2.77 -6.12 -16.62
C GLU A 22 3.34 -5.17 -17.66
N THR A 23 4.66 -5.13 -17.76
CA THR A 23 5.40 -4.23 -18.66
C THR A 23 6.35 -5.03 -19.55
N SER A 24 6.80 -4.48 -20.68
CA SER A 24 7.79 -5.17 -21.54
C SER A 24 9.18 -5.30 -20.91
N GLY A 25 9.41 -4.59 -19.80
CA GLY A 25 10.65 -4.54 -19.03
C GLY A 25 10.53 -3.56 -17.85
N LEU A 26 11.64 -3.25 -17.18
CA LEU A 26 11.64 -2.50 -15.91
C LEU A 26 11.90 -1.00 -16.05
N SER A 27 12.11 -0.47 -17.25
CA SER A 27 12.36 0.95 -17.49
C SER A 27 11.07 1.71 -17.81
N PRO A 28 10.62 2.64 -16.95
CA PRO A 28 9.49 3.52 -17.26
C PRO A 28 9.64 4.30 -18.58
N ILE A 29 10.89 4.58 -18.95
CA ILE A 29 11.24 5.40 -20.13
C ILE A 29 11.19 4.56 -21.41
N HIS A 30 11.68 3.31 -21.35
CA HIS A 30 11.94 2.49 -22.54
C HIS A 30 10.94 1.35 -22.74
N ASP A 31 10.30 0.88 -21.68
CA ASP A 31 9.42 -0.29 -21.71
C ASP A 31 7.96 0.12 -21.62
N ASP A 32 7.09 -0.59 -22.33
CA ASP A 32 5.67 -0.27 -22.44
C ASP A 32 4.81 -1.10 -21.48
N ILE A 33 3.67 -0.55 -21.10
CA ILE A 33 2.62 -1.20 -20.31
C ILE A 33 1.85 -2.17 -21.23
N LEU A 34 1.87 -3.44 -20.86
CA LEU A 34 1.18 -4.52 -21.57
C LEU A 34 -0.20 -4.78 -20.97
N ILE A 35 -0.30 -4.78 -19.64
CA ILE A 35 -1.54 -5.06 -18.91
C ILE A 35 -1.60 -4.22 -17.64
N ILE A 36 -2.77 -3.67 -17.31
CA ILE A 36 -3.08 -3.15 -15.98
C ILE A 36 -4.35 -3.84 -15.48
N SER A 37 -4.29 -4.46 -14.31
CA SER A 37 -5.50 -4.89 -13.62
C SER A 37 -5.80 -3.98 -12.43
N ILE A 38 -7.08 -3.73 -12.20
CA ILE A 38 -7.58 -2.80 -11.18
C ILE A 38 -8.73 -3.47 -10.43
N ALA A 39 -8.55 -3.72 -9.14
CA ALA A 39 -9.60 -4.16 -8.24
C ALA A 39 -10.13 -2.97 -7.44
N LYS A 40 -11.44 -2.71 -7.48
CA LYS A 40 -12.08 -1.65 -6.68
C LYS A 40 -13.47 -2.07 -6.17
N PHE A 41 -13.95 -1.37 -5.15
CA PHE A 41 -15.28 -1.61 -4.60
C PHE A 41 -16.36 -1.44 -5.69
N PHE A 42 -17.32 -2.36 -5.74
CA PHE A 42 -18.46 -2.31 -6.65
C PHE A 42 -19.80 -2.21 -5.90
N ASP A 43 -20.09 -3.14 -4.99
CA ASP A 43 -21.30 -3.13 -4.15
C ASP A 43 -21.24 -4.20 -3.04
N ASP A 44 -21.91 -4.04 -1.89
CA ASP A 44 -22.15 -5.08 -0.87
C ASP A 44 -21.01 -6.11 -0.64
N LYS A 45 -19.79 -5.60 -0.42
CA LYS A 45 -18.54 -6.39 -0.26
C LYS A 45 -18.10 -7.18 -1.49
N LYS A 46 -18.44 -6.67 -2.67
CA LYS A 46 -17.94 -7.16 -3.96
C LYS A 46 -16.89 -6.20 -4.48
N VAL A 47 -15.81 -6.81 -4.97
CA VAL A 47 -14.78 -6.14 -5.75
C VAL A 47 -15.06 -6.38 -7.21
N LYS A 48 -15.00 -5.33 -8.01
CA LYS A 48 -14.89 -5.42 -9.46
C LYS A 48 -13.42 -5.36 -9.82
N ILE A 49 -12.96 -6.37 -10.55
CA ILE A 49 -11.64 -6.39 -11.16
C ILE A 49 -11.80 -6.06 -12.65
N LEU A 50 -11.16 -5.00 -13.09
CA LEU A 50 -11.03 -4.63 -14.51
C LEU A 50 -9.60 -4.92 -14.95
N GLN A 51 -9.43 -5.85 -15.88
CA GLN A 51 -8.16 -6.13 -16.54
C GLN A 51 -8.15 -5.45 -17.92
N ILE A 52 -7.18 -4.57 -18.12
CA ILE A 52 -7.00 -3.75 -19.31
C ILE A 52 -5.75 -4.24 -20.05
N ILE A 53 -5.92 -4.78 -21.25
CA ILE A 53 -4.87 -5.42 -22.04
C ILE A 53 -4.56 -4.56 -23.26
N SER A 54 -3.29 -4.19 -23.43
CA SER A 54 -2.81 -3.41 -24.56
C SER A 54 -2.95 -4.21 -25.87
N GLN A 55 -3.28 -3.50 -26.94
CA GLN A 55 -3.32 -3.99 -28.33
C GLN A 55 -2.67 -2.93 -29.22
N ASN A 56 -1.36 -2.69 -29.02
CA ASN A 56 -0.56 -1.65 -29.69
C ASN A 56 -0.86 -0.19 -29.31
N ASP A 57 -1.73 0.07 -28.33
CA ASP A 57 -2.06 1.42 -27.89
C ASP A 57 -1.97 1.52 -26.35
N GLU A 58 -0.76 1.79 -25.87
CA GLU A 58 -0.48 2.05 -24.45
C GLU A 58 -1.20 3.30 -23.94
N LYS A 59 -1.47 4.29 -24.81
CA LYS A 59 -2.15 5.52 -24.43
C LYS A 59 -3.61 5.26 -24.06
N GLU A 60 -4.32 4.43 -24.83
CA GLU A 60 -5.67 3.98 -24.49
C GLU A 60 -5.73 3.28 -23.12
N VAL A 61 -4.75 2.41 -22.84
CA VAL A 61 -4.65 1.71 -21.55
C VAL A 61 -4.55 2.69 -20.38
N LEU A 62 -3.71 3.73 -20.52
CA LEU A 62 -3.56 4.76 -19.50
C LEU A 62 -4.83 5.59 -19.29
N ILE A 63 -5.51 5.99 -20.37
CA ILE A 63 -6.75 6.76 -20.27
C ILE A 63 -7.84 5.94 -19.56
N GLU A 64 -7.94 4.66 -19.90
CA GLU A 64 -8.88 3.76 -19.23
C GLU A 64 -8.54 3.56 -17.75
N PHE A 65 -7.25 3.41 -17.43
CA PHE A 65 -6.78 3.33 -16.05
C PHE A 65 -7.17 4.59 -15.26
N LEU A 66 -6.86 5.79 -15.78
CA LEU A 66 -7.20 7.06 -15.13
C LEU A 66 -8.71 7.20 -14.90
N THR A 67 -9.52 6.83 -15.89
CA THR A 67 -10.99 6.83 -15.77
C THR A 67 -11.46 5.85 -14.69
N SER A 68 -10.79 4.70 -14.58
CA SER A 68 -11.14 3.65 -13.64
C SER A 68 -10.80 3.98 -12.19
N ILE A 69 -9.86 4.90 -11.94
CA ILE A 69 -9.45 5.32 -10.60
C ILE A 69 -10.09 6.65 -10.14
N ILE A 70 -11.05 7.20 -10.87
CA ILE A 70 -11.78 8.40 -10.43
C ILE A 70 -12.43 8.13 -9.06
N GLY A 71 -12.17 9.03 -8.10
CA GLY A 71 -12.68 8.93 -6.72
C GLY A 71 -11.87 8.01 -5.80
N ILE A 72 -10.80 7.40 -6.31
CA ILE A 72 -9.83 6.65 -5.51
C ILE A 72 -8.81 7.61 -4.91
N TYR A 73 -8.49 7.41 -3.62
CA TYR A 73 -7.46 8.18 -2.91
C TYR A 73 -6.26 7.31 -2.51
N GLU A 74 -6.43 5.99 -2.52
CA GLU A 74 -5.37 5.04 -2.15
C GLU A 74 -5.30 3.92 -3.17
N ILE A 75 -4.10 3.70 -3.72
CA ILE A 75 -3.82 2.61 -4.63
C ILE A 75 -2.80 1.70 -3.97
N TYR A 76 -3.18 0.46 -3.72
CA TYR A 76 -2.28 -0.57 -3.22
C TYR A 76 -1.75 -1.41 -4.38
N SER A 77 -0.45 -1.64 -4.42
CA SER A 77 0.19 -2.66 -5.24
C SER A 77 1.29 -3.32 -4.43
N PHE A 78 1.93 -4.34 -4.99
CA PHE A 78 3.03 -4.99 -4.25
C PHE A 78 4.22 -4.03 -4.06
N ASN A 79 4.60 -3.26 -5.09
CA ASN A 79 5.74 -2.35 -5.04
C ASN A 79 5.38 -0.86 -4.86
N GLY A 80 4.13 -0.48 -5.10
CA GLY A 80 3.58 0.87 -4.88
C GLY A 80 4.32 1.95 -5.65
N TYR A 81 4.61 3.04 -4.93
CA TYR A 81 5.37 4.19 -5.42
C TYR A 81 6.77 3.84 -5.97
N GLU A 82 7.33 2.67 -5.63
CA GLU A 82 8.64 2.26 -6.11
C GLU A 82 8.63 1.86 -7.59
N PHE A 83 7.48 1.40 -8.11
CA PHE A 83 7.32 0.87 -9.47
C PHE A 83 6.11 1.44 -10.19
N GLU A 84 4.87 1.10 -9.78
CA GLU A 84 3.67 1.42 -10.57
C GLU A 84 3.47 2.93 -10.72
N GLU A 85 3.62 3.71 -9.65
CA GLU A 85 3.49 5.17 -9.71
C GLU A 85 4.52 5.81 -10.66
N LYS A 86 5.78 5.37 -10.60
CA LYS A 86 6.86 5.89 -11.46
C LYS A 86 6.59 5.57 -12.92
N PHE A 87 6.15 4.35 -13.20
CA PHE A 87 5.76 3.93 -14.55
C PHE A 87 4.62 4.79 -15.07
N ILE A 88 3.52 4.90 -14.33
CA ILE A 88 2.35 5.68 -14.76
C ILE A 88 2.76 7.15 -15.00
N ASN A 89 3.46 7.79 -14.05
CA ASN A 89 3.90 9.18 -14.21
C ASN A 89 4.79 9.39 -15.46
N GLN A 90 5.74 8.49 -15.71
CA GLN A 90 6.60 8.57 -16.89
C GLN A 90 5.79 8.43 -18.19
N LYS A 91 4.78 7.55 -18.19
CA LYS A 91 3.94 7.33 -19.36
C LYS A 91 2.93 8.46 -19.60
N LEU A 92 2.38 9.05 -18.55
CA LEU A 92 1.58 10.27 -18.67
C LEU A 92 2.38 11.40 -19.34
N GLN A 93 3.65 11.57 -18.95
CA GLN A 93 4.56 12.52 -19.58
C GLN A 93 4.86 12.15 -21.05
N LYS A 94 5.18 10.88 -21.34
CA LYS A 94 5.45 10.38 -22.71
C LYS A 94 4.31 10.68 -23.69
N TYR A 95 3.06 10.66 -23.22
CA TYR A 95 1.85 10.80 -24.05
C TYR A 95 1.15 12.16 -23.95
N ASP A 96 1.77 13.14 -23.29
CA ASP A 96 1.22 14.47 -23.02
C ASP A 96 -0.18 14.42 -22.36
N ILE A 97 -0.36 13.49 -21.41
CA ILE A 97 -1.59 13.38 -20.62
C ILE A 97 -1.44 14.21 -19.35
N TYR A 98 -2.13 15.34 -19.30
CA TYR A 98 -2.17 16.21 -18.12
C TYR A 98 -3.17 15.70 -17.09
N TYR A 99 -2.72 14.84 -16.18
CA TYR A 99 -3.48 14.37 -15.04
C TYR A 99 -2.61 14.42 -13.77
N ASP A 100 -3.13 14.99 -12.69
CA ASP A 100 -2.41 15.10 -11.42
C ASP A 100 -2.74 13.90 -10.52
N LEU A 101 -1.75 13.02 -10.32
CA LEU A 101 -1.83 11.90 -9.39
C LEU A 101 -1.53 12.31 -7.94
N GLY A 102 -1.16 13.56 -7.65
CA GLY A 102 -0.72 14.01 -6.33
C GLY A 102 -1.74 13.88 -5.20
N ASN A 103 -3.02 13.69 -5.53
CA ASN A 103 -4.09 13.41 -4.56
C ASN A 103 -4.30 11.91 -4.27
N ILE A 104 -3.56 11.03 -4.95
CA ILE A 104 -3.64 9.59 -4.81
C ILE A 104 -2.37 9.09 -4.11
N ASN A 105 -2.56 8.40 -3.00
CA ASN A 105 -1.48 7.76 -2.28
C ASN A 105 -1.18 6.37 -2.86
N PHE A 106 -0.02 6.19 -3.48
CA PHE A 106 0.46 4.90 -3.95
C PHE A 106 1.18 4.15 -2.83
N ILE A 107 0.56 3.06 -2.36
CA ILE A 107 0.97 2.32 -1.18
C ILE A 107 1.61 1.00 -1.59
N SER A 108 2.85 0.79 -1.13
CA SER A 108 3.60 -0.44 -1.32
C SER A 108 3.32 -1.43 -0.19
N ILE A 109 2.64 -2.54 -0.49
CA ILE A 109 2.43 -3.62 0.50
C ILE A 109 3.77 -4.18 0.97
N LYS A 110 4.73 -4.32 0.06
CA LYS A 110 6.09 -4.77 0.40
C LYS A 110 6.73 -3.87 1.45
N ASN A 111 6.61 -2.55 1.33
CA ASN A 111 7.23 -1.63 2.30
C ASN A 111 6.49 -1.59 3.63
N ILE A 112 5.16 -1.71 3.63
CA ILE A 112 4.40 -1.96 4.87
C ILE A 112 5.01 -3.18 5.57
N LEU A 113 5.13 -4.32 4.88
CA LEU A 113 5.67 -5.54 5.46
C LEU A 113 7.12 -5.42 5.92
N LYS A 114 7.97 -4.67 5.21
CA LYS A 114 9.35 -4.40 5.67
C LYS A 114 9.38 -3.65 6.99
N ASN A 115 8.48 -2.69 7.20
CA ASN A 115 8.39 -1.98 8.48
C ASN A 115 7.96 -2.93 9.60
N TYR A 116 7.08 -3.89 9.28
CA TYR A 116 6.70 -4.97 10.20
C TYR A 116 7.70 -6.13 10.28
N SER A 117 8.82 -6.13 9.53
CA SER A 117 9.70 -7.28 9.31
C SER A 117 10.16 -7.99 10.59
N ASN A 118 10.64 -7.20 11.55
CA ASN A 118 11.09 -7.68 12.86
C ASN A 118 9.95 -8.30 13.69
N PHE A 119 8.73 -7.83 13.48
CA PHE A 119 7.54 -8.21 14.26
C PHE A 119 6.82 -9.43 13.66
N ILE A 120 6.98 -9.69 12.36
CA ILE A 120 6.39 -10.84 11.67
C ILE A 120 7.41 -11.93 11.31
N ASN A 121 8.67 -11.80 11.74
CA ASN A 121 9.75 -12.77 11.47
C ASN A 121 9.90 -13.13 9.98
N LEU A 122 9.76 -12.13 9.10
CA LEU A 122 9.91 -12.29 7.65
C LEU A 122 11.26 -11.76 7.18
N LYS A 123 12.10 -12.64 6.63
CA LYS A 123 13.47 -12.29 6.18
C LYS A 123 13.54 -11.78 4.75
N TYR A 124 12.63 -12.23 3.88
CA TYR A 124 12.64 -11.94 2.45
C TYR A 124 11.31 -11.33 2.02
N PHE A 125 11.37 -10.28 1.21
CA PHE A 125 10.21 -9.50 0.76
C PHE A 125 9.98 -9.63 -0.75
N SER A 126 10.37 -10.76 -1.35
CA SER A 126 9.88 -11.10 -2.69
C SER A 126 8.39 -11.46 -2.61
N ARG A 127 7.67 -11.29 -3.71
CA ARG A 127 6.24 -11.62 -3.81
C ARG A 127 5.94 -13.02 -3.29
N GLN A 128 6.67 -14.00 -3.83
CA GLN A 128 6.57 -15.41 -3.44
C GLN A 128 6.89 -15.65 -1.95
N ALA A 129 7.94 -15.01 -1.40
CA ALA A 129 8.29 -15.20 0.00
C ALA A 129 7.21 -14.66 0.95
N VAL A 130 6.63 -13.51 0.61
CA VAL A 130 5.53 -12.90 1.36
C VAL A 130 4.28 -13.78 1.29
N GLU A 131 3.88 -14.21 0.10
CA GLU A 131 2.71 -15.07 -0.09
C GLU A 131 2.85 -16.40 0.67
N ASN A 132 4.01 -17.04 0.59
CA ASN A 132 4.31 -18.25 1.36
C ASN A 132 4.22 -18.01 2.86
N HIS A 133 4.72 -16.87 3.35
CA HIS A 133 4.66 -16.53 4.78
C HIS A 133 3.21 -16.40 5.28
N PHE A 134 2.33 -15.82 4.47
CA PHE A 134 0.91 -15.66 4.80
C PHE A 134 0.02 -16.85 4.38
N ASN A 135 0.61 -17.94 3.89
CA ASN A 135 -0.08 -19.12 3.35
C ASN A 135 -1.13 -18.73 2.28
N ILE A 136 -0.73 -17.86 1.35
CA ILE A 136 -1.54 -17.48 0.19
C ILE A 136 -1.37 -18.55 -0.88
N GLU A 137 -2.45 -19.24 -1.22
CA GLU A 137 -2.45 -20.28 -2.25
C GLU A 137 -2.57 -19.64 -3.65
N ARG A 138 -1.81 -20.18 -4.61
CA ARG A 138 -1.91 -19.83 -6.03
C ARG A 138 -2.57 -20.98 -6.78
N ASP A 139 -3.57 -20.66 -7.58
CA ASP A 139 -4.27 -21.64 -8.40
C ASP A 139 -3.40 -22.18 -9.54
N ARG A 140 -2.42 -21.38 -9.99
CA ARG A 140 -1.59 -21.67 -11.17
C ARG A 140 -0.11 -21.45 -10.88
N TYR A 141 0.70 -22.34 -11.45
CA TYR A 141 2.15 -22.17 -11.52
C TYR A 141 2.53 -21.48 -12.83
N TYR A 142 3.43 -20.50 -12.74
CA TYR A 142 3.99 -19.79 -13.88
C TYR A 142 5.51 -19.92 -13.90
N ASP A 143 6.07 -20.32 -15.05
CA ASP A 143 7.51 -20.25 -15.27
C ASP A 143 7.90 -18.79 -15.58
N MET A 144 8.50 -18.12 -14.60
CA MET A 144 8.93 -16.72 -14.72
C MET A 144 9.90 -16.49 -15.88
N LYS A 145 10.73 -17.47 -16.26
CA LYS A 145 11.64 -17.29 -17.40
C LYS A 145 10.87 -17.23 -18.72
N LEU A 146 9.80 -18.01 -18.84
CA LEU A 146 8.91 -17.97 -20.00
C LEU A 146 8.11 -16.68 -20.03
N LEU A 147 7.57 -16.23 -18.89
CA LEU A 147 6.86 -14.95 -18.80
C LEU A 147 7.74 -13.77 -19.21
N ILE A 148 8.97 -13.67 -18.68
CA ILE A 148 9.91 -12.61 -19.06
C ILE A 148 10.23 -12.66 -20.56
N LYS A 149 10.34 -13.87 -21.14
CA LYS A 149 10.56 -14.03 -22.57
C LYS A 149 9.35 -13.55 -23.38
N ASP A 150 8.13 -13.87 -22.94
CA ASP A 150 6.89 -13.42 -23.56
C ASP A 150 6.74 -11.89 -23.50
N MET A 151 7.03 -11.28 -22.35
CA MET A 151 7.01 -9.82 -22.15
C MET A 151 7.93 -9.11 -23.14
N LYS A 152 9.16 -9.63 -23.32
CA LYS A 152 10.15 -9.05 -24.24
C LYS A 152 9.83 -9.29 -25.72
N LYS A 153 9.23 -10.43 -26.06
CA LYS A 153 8.93 -10.79 -27.45
C LYS A 153 7.71 -10.06 -27.97
N ASN A 154 6.72 -9.82 -27.11
CA ASN A 154 5.43 -9.31 -27.51
C ASN A 154 5.17 -7.90 -26.96
N SER A 155 6.01 -6.92 -27.35
CA SER A 155 5.84 -5.48 -27.01
C SER A 155 4.48 -4.89 -27.41
N PHE A 156 3.70 -5.67 -28.17
CA PHE A 156 2.48 -5.27 -28.84
C PHE A 156 1.24 -6.04 -28.37
N ASN A 157 1.41 -7.30 -27.91
CA ASN A 157 0.31 -8.20 -27.54
C ASN A 157 0.68 -9.14 -26.38
N ALA A 158 0.06 -8.96 -25.22
CA ALA A 158 0.30 -9.87 -24.09
C ALA A 158 -0.06 -11.34 -24.44
N SER A 159 0.78 -12.29 -24.01
CA SER A 159 0.47 -13.72 -24.15
C SER A 159 -0.66 -14.11 -23.19
N GLU A 160 -1.37 -15.20 -23.49
CA GLU A 160 -2.43 -15.71 -22.60
C GLU A 160 -1.90 -16.05 -21.20
N ASN A 161 -0.66 -16.55 -21.10
CA ASN A 161 0.00 -16.80 -19.82
C ASN A 161 0.23 -15.51 -19.03
N LEU A 162 0.68 -14.43 -19.68
CA LEU A 162 0.89 -13.13 -19.03
C LEU A 162 -0.44 -12.53 -18.55
N ILE A 163 -1.50 -12.65 -19.37
CA ILE A 163 -2.85 -12.21 -19.03
C ILE A 163 -3.39 -12.96 -17.80
N ASN A 164 -3.19 -14.29 -17.76
CA ASN A 164 -3.60 -15.12 -16.64
C ASN A 164 -2.76 -14.86 -15.38
N HIS A 165 -1.46 -14.60 -15.54
CA HIS A 165 -0.59 -14.28 -14.42
C HIS A 165 -1.00 -12.98 -13.73
N ASN A 166 -1.21 -11.90 -14.50
CA ASN A 166 -1.59 -10.60 -13.98
C ASN A 166 -2.93 -10.61 -13.22
N ILE A 167 -3.90 -11.41 -13.66
CA ILE A 167 -5.16 -11.53 -12.91
C ILE A 167 -4.96 -12.29 -11.59
N ASP A 168 -4.15 -13.36 -11.58
CA ASP A 168 -3.81 -14.10 -10.36
C ASP A 168 -3.06 -13.21 -9.36
N GLU A 169 -2.17 -12.31 -9.82
CA GLU A 169 -1.49 -11.35 -8.95
C GLU A 169 -2.46 -10.42 -8.23
N ILE A 170 -3.53 -9.96 -8.88
CA ILE A 170 -4.57 -9.18 -8.20
C ILE A 170 -5.26 -10.00 -7.12
N HIS A 171 -5.62 -11.25 -7.42
CA HIS A 171 -6.27 -12.13 -6.46
C HIS A 171 -5.40 -12.34 -5.22
N THR A 172 -4.12 -12.68 -5.40
CA THR A 172 -3.20 -12.85 -4.27
C THR A 172 -2.91 -11.54 -3.56
N LEU A 173 -2.91 -10.39 -4.27
CA LEU A 173 -2.76 -9.06 -3.67
C LEU A 173 -3.91 -8.73 -2.72
N LEU A 174 -5.15 -9.00 -3.14
CA LEU A 174 -6.33 -8.85 -2.29
C LEU A 174 -6.18 -9.73 -1.05
N GLN A 175 -5.96 -11.04 -1.21
CA GLN A 175 -5.82 -11.96 -0.07
C GLN A 175 -4.72 -11.53 0.91
N LEU A 176 -3.57 -11.08 0.40
CA LEU A 176 -2.48 -10.55 1.21
C LEU A 176 -2.90 -9.30 1.99
N TYR A 177 -3.58 -8.35 1.33
CA TYR A 177 -4.11 -7.17 2.00
C TYR A 177 -5.04 -7.53 3.14
N LYS A 178 -5.95 -8.50 2.97
CA LYS A 178 -6.84 -8.95 4.04
C LYS A 178 -6.07 -9.52 5.23
N LYS A 179 -5.05 -10.36 5.00
CA LYS A 179 -4.23 -10.92 6.09
C LYS A 179 -3.52 -9.82 6.88
N ILE A 180 -2.95 -8.83 6.18
CA ILE A 180 -2.27 -7.70 6.81
C ILE A 180 -3.26 -6.84 7.59
N TYR A 181 -4.41 -6.52 6.98
CA TYR A 181 -5.47 -5.75 7.61
C TYR A 181 -5.99 -6.45 8.87
N GLU A 182 -6.27 -7.75 8.83
CA GLU A 182 -6.72 -8.54 9.98
C GLU A 182 -5.69 -8.48 11.12
N PHE A 183 -4.40 -8.65 10.81
CA PHE A 183 -3.33 -8.53 11.79
C PHE A 183 -3.28 -7.13 12.42
N GLN A 184 -3.32 -6.07 11.62
CA GLN A 184 -3.28 -4.68 12.10
C GLN A 184 -4.51 -4.33 12.93
N TYR A 185 -5.69 -4.67 12.42
CA TYR A 185 -6.98 -4.36 13.03
C TYR A 185 -7.22 -5.15 14.33
N SER A 186 -6.63 -6.34 14.47
CA SER A 186 -6.67 -7.11 15.71
C SER A 186 -6.04 -6.37 16.90
N ASN A 187 -5.13 -5.42 16.61
CA ASN A 187 -4.46 -4.58 17.58
C ASN A 187 -5.07 -3.17 17.70
N LYS A 188 -6.32 -2.95 17.29
CA LYS A 188 -6.98 -1.63 17.37
C LYS A 188 -7.22 -1.17 18.82
N ALA A 189 -7.38 0.15 19.01
CA ALA A 189 -7.81 0.76 20.27
C ALA A 189 -8.89 1.82 20.06
N ALA A 190 -9.72 2.05 21.08
CA ALA A 190 -10.72 3.11 21.09
C ALA A 190 -10.17 4.37 21.75
N ILE A 191 -10.32 5.52 21.09
CA ILE A 191 -9.99 6.85 21.63
C ILE A 191 -11.19 7.77 21.30
N ASN A 192 -11.84 8.33 22.32
CA ASN A 192 -13.04 9.17 22.18
C ASN A 192 -14.10 8.57 21.24
N ASP A 193 -14.56 7.34 21.54
CA ASP A 193 -15.57 6.60 20.76
C ASP A 193 -15.25 6.44 19.28
N THR A 194 -13.95 6.34 18.95
CA THR A 194 -13.44 6.13 17.60
C THR A 194 -12.39 5.04 17.65
N TYR A 195 -12.47 4.06 16.75
CA TYR A 195 -11.47 3.00 16.67
C TYR A 195 -10.31 3.40 15.77
N PHE A 196 -9.10 3.23 16.27
CA PHE A 196 -7.86 3.43 15.54
C PHE A 196 -7.05 2.14 15.49
N TYR A 197 -6.41 1.89 14.36
CA TYR A 197 -5.35 0.90 14.26
C TYR A 197 -4.15 1.47 13.53
N ILE A 198 -2.94 1.10 13.97
CA ILE A 198 -1.72 1.43 13.25
C ILE A 198 -1.58 0.51 12.03
N TYR A 199 -1.41 1.10 10.85
CA TYR A 199 -1.25 0.35 9.59
C TYR A 199 0.14 0.46 8.99
N ASN A 200 0.94 1.43 9.46
CA ASN A 200 2.32 1.58 9.06
C ASN A 200 3.08 2.43 10.09
N PHE A 201 4.40 2.37 10.05
CA PHE A 201 5.29 3.28 10.75
C PHE A 201 6.61 3.42 10.01
N GLU A 202 7.26 4.57 10.15
CA GLU A 202 8.62 4.81 9.69
C GLU A 202 9.45 5.21 10.90
N ILE A 203 10.55 4.50 11.13
CA ILE A 203 11.48 4.78 12.22
C ILE A 203 12.76 5.36 11.62
N SER A 204 13.14 6.54 12.10
CA SER A 204 14.46 7.12 11.90
C SER A 204 15.12 7.36 13.26
N GLU A 205 16.39 7.75 13.28
CA GLU A 205 17.14 7.89 14.55
C GLU A 205 16.48 8.84 15.55
N GLN A 206 15.89 9.94 15.06
CA GLN A 206 15.32 11.02 15.89
C GLN A 206 13.82 11.21 15.74
N ILE A 207 13.22 10.66 14.68
CA ILE A 207 11.81 10.85 14.35
C ILE A 207 11.18 9.50 14.06
N THR A 208 10.02 9.26 14.67
CA THR A 208 9.14 8.15 14.30
C THR A 208 7.84 8.72 13.73
N LYS A 209 7.46 8.24 12.55
CA LYS A 209 6.14 8.49 11.97
C LYS A 209 5.25 7.28 12.22
N LEU A 210 4.08 7.52 12.78
CA LEU A 210 3.07 6.52 13.06
C LEU A 210 1.85 6.82 12.18
N TYR A 211 1.40 5.81 11.44
CA TYR A 211 0.28 5.95 10.52
C TYR A 211 -0.90 5.12 11.01
N PHE A 212 -1.99 5.80 11.29
CA PHE A 212 -3.22 5.21 11.81
C PHE A 212 -4.35 5.33 10.80
N LYS A 213 -5.24 4.35 10.88
CA LYS A 213 -6.54 4.35 10.24
C LYS A 213 -7.63 4.44 11.29
N SER A 214 -8.62 5.29 11.02
CA SER A 214 -9.81 5.50 11.84
C SER A 214 -11.05 4.90 11.16
N ASP A 215 -12.02 4.47 11.95
CA ASP A 215 -13.36 4.11 11.46
C ASP A 215 -14.23 5.34 11.12
N LYS A 216 -13.84 6.53 11.59
CA LYS A 216 -14.39 7.83 11.18
C LYS A 216 -13.56 8.52 10.11
N LYS A 217 -14.23 9.40 9.33
CA LYS A 217 -13.62 10.28 8.33
C LYS A 217 -13.56 11.71 8.82
N TYR A 218 -12.46 12.38 8.50
CA TYR A 218 -12.16 13.76 8.87
C TYR A 218 -11.81 14.61 7.65
N LYS A 219 -11.97 15.92 7.80
CA LYS A 219 -11.46 16.88 6.82
C LYS A 219 -9.95 16.91 6.85
N PHE A 220 -9.33 17.41 5.78
CA PHE A 220 -7.90 17.67 5.79
C PHE A 220 -7.55 18.65 6.92
N SER A 221 -6.54 18.30 7.70
CA SER A 221 -5.95 19.17 8.73
C SER A 221 -4.48 18.84 8.88
N ASN A 222 -3.66 19.86 9.10
CA ASN A 222 -2.22 19.72 9.31
C ASN A 222 -1.82 20.62 10.47
N PHE A 223 -1.44 20.02 11.58
CA PHE A 223 -1.10 20.71 12.80
C PHE A 223 0.38 20.59 13.12
N PHE A 224 0.99 21.69 13.52
CA PHE A 224 2.35 21.77 14.03
C PHE A 224 2.30 22.13 15.51
N MET A 225 2.85 21.29 16.36
CA MET A 225 2.83 21.44 17.81
C MET A 225 4.01 22.29 18.28
N GLN A 226 3.90 22.85 19.50
CA GLN A 226 4.96 23.69 20.08
C GLN A 226 6.25 22.90 20.35
N ASN A 227 6.15 21.60 20.62
CA ASN A 227 7.28 20.69 20.76
C ASN A 227 7.85 20.22 19.40
N GLY A 228 7.37 20.76 18.27
CA GLY A 228 7.85 20.47 16.92
C GLY A 228 7.22 19.26 16.23
N GLU A 229 6.36 18.51 16.93
CA GLU A 229 5.67 17.35 16.38
C GLU A 229 4.59 17.75 15.37
N LYS A 230 4.22 16.80 14.51
CA LYS A 230 3.28 17.05 13.43
C LYS A 230 2.15 16.03 13.43
N LEU A 231 0.92 16.52 13.23
CA LEU A 231 -0.26 15.69 13.05
C LEU A 231 -0.93 16.06 11.73
N ILE A 232 -1.01 15.09 10.81
CA ILE A 232 -1.72 15.24 9.54
C ILE A 232 -2.94 14.32 9.58
N ILE A 233 -4.10 14.88 9.25
CA ILE A 233 -5.37 14.15 9.22
C ILE A 233 -5.96 14.35 7.83
N PHE A 234 -6.37 13.25 7.19
CA PHE A 234 -7.12 13.32 5.95
C PHE A 234 -7.97 12.07 5.75
N GLN A 235 -9.29 12.26 5.59
CA GLN A 235 -10.25 11.16 5.49
C GLN A 235 -10.14 10.25 6.71
N ASN A 236 -9.85 8.97 6.53
CA ASN A 236 -9.64 8.02 7.62
C ASN A 236 -8.17 7.88 8.03
N ASN A 237 -7.25 8.64 7.43
CA ASN A 237 -5.82 8.57 7.72
C ASN A 237 -5.42 9.61 8.76
N ILE A 238 -4.59 9.17 9.71
CA ILE A 238 -3.92 10.03 10.69
C ILE A 238 -2.43 9.68 10.65
N GLN A 239 -1.60 10.65 10.34
CA GLN A 239 -0.15 10.56 10.45
C GLN A 239 0.30 11.39 11.64
N LEU A 240 0.98 10.75 12.58
CA LEU A 240 1.60 11.40 13.72
C LEU A 240 3.13 11.27 13.60
N GLU A 241 3.82 12.40 13.56
CA GLU A 241 5.28 12.48 13.53
C GLU A 241 5.75 12.97 14.90
N ILE A 242 6.48 12.11 15.60
CA ILE A 242 6.94 12.32 16.98
C ILE A 242 8.46 12.23 17.06
N PHE A 243 9.05 12.99 17.98
CA PHE A 243 10.47 12.86 18.31
C PHE A 243 10.69 11.62 19.16
N THR A 244 11.68 10.83 18.78
CA THR A 244 12.00 9.57 19.45
C THR A 244 13.50 9.41 19.62
N LYS A 245 13.89 8.71 20.68
CA LYS A 245 15.27 8.29 20.93
C LYS A 245 15.39 6.79 20.72
N THR A 246 16.39 6.39 19.95
CA THR A 246 16.73 4.97 19.75
C THR A 246 17.88 4.58 20.68
N LEU A 247 17.65 3.57 21.52
CA LEU A 247 18.69 2.92 22.33
C LEU A 247 19.02 1.57 21.70
N TYR A 248 20.32 1.26 21.61
CA TYR A 248 20.81 -0.03 21.10
C TYR A 248 21.34 -0.88 22.24
N GLU A 249 20.87 -2.12 22.34
CA GLU A 249 21.34 -3.11 23.30
C GLU A 249 21.73 -4.39 22.55
N GLN A 250 23.04 -4.61 22.38
CA GLN A 250 23.59 -5.67 21.53
C GLN A 250 23.07 -5.63 20.09
N ASN A 251 22.09 -6.49 19.76
CA ASN A 251 21.42 -6.61 18.45
C ASN A 251 19.97 -6.10 18.48
N ASP A 252 19.48 -5.66 19.63
CA ASP A 252 18.13 -5.18 19.81
C ASP A 252 18.11 -3.65 19.87
N SER A 253 16.96 -3.06 19.54
CA SER A 253 16.71 -1.64 19.74
C SER A 253 15.47 -1.41 20.59
N ILE A 254 15.51 -0.31 21.34
CA ILE A 254 14.37 0.25 22.06
C ILE A 254 14.14 1.64 21.51
N ILE A 255 12.90 1.90 21.06
CA ILE A 255 12.50 3.20 20.56
C ILE A 255 11.62 3.84 21.62
N LEU A 256 12.07 4.99 22.11
CA LEU A 256 11.48 5.73 23.20
C LEU A 256 10.90 7.04 22.68
N TYR A 257 9.65 7.30 23.01
CA TYR A 257 9.04 8.62 22.89
C TYR A 257 9.43 9.48 24.10
N GLU A 258 9.95 10.68 23.85
CA GLU A 258 10.37 11.62 24.88
C GLU A 258 9.24 12.58 25.25
N THR A 259 8.84 12.58 26.51
CA THR A 259 7.92 13.57 27.08
C THR A 259 8.69 14.53 27.99
N GLU A 260 8.03 15.56 28.52
CA GLU A 260 8.66 16.47 29.49
C GLU A 260 9.13 15.76 30.77
N ASN A 261 8.52 14.64 31.15
CA ASN A 261 8.72 14.00 32.46
C ASN A 261 9.29 12.58 32.39
N GLU A 262 9.12 11.89 31.26
CA GLU A 262 9.44 10.47 31.13
C GLU A 262 9.73 10.04 29.69
N TYR A 263 10.36 8.87 29.54
CA TYR A 263 10.51 8.18 28.27
C TYR A 263 9.52 7.02 28.18
N ILE A 264 8.70 7.02 27.13
CA ILE A 264 7.66 6.01 26.90
C ILE A 264 8.13 5.06 25.79
N PRO A 265 8.34 3.76 26.06
CA PRO A 265 8.75 2.82 25.01
C PRO A 265 7.60 2.54 24.04
N ILE A 266 7.86 2.67 22.74
CA ILE A 266 6.89 2.37 21.68
C ILE A 266 7.25 1.10 20.91
N PHE A 267 8.53 0.77 20.83
CA PHE A 267 9.04 -0.48 20.28
C PHE A 267 10.14 -1.01 21.20
N ILE A 268 10.09 -2.31 21.50
CA ILE A 268 11.11 -3.01 22.29
C ILE A 268 11.46 -4.29 21.53
N LYS A 269 12.72 -4.41 21.09
CA LYS A 269 13.18 -5.58 20.32
C LYS A 269 12.30 -5.82 19.08
N ASN A 270 11.58 -6.94 19.07
CA ASN A 270 10.69 -7.38 18.00
C ASN A 270 9.21 -7.22 18.36
N ASP A 271 8.88 -6.37 19.35
CA ASP A 271 7.51 -6.15 19.83
C ASP A 271 7.07 -4.68 19.71
N ILE A 272 5.85 -4.50 19.22
CA ILE A 272 5.16 -3.20 19.18
C ILE A 272 4.42 -3.00 20.49
N ILE A 273 4.72 -1.92 21.21
CA ILE A 273 4.02 -1.60 22.46
C ILE A 273 2.77 -0.78 22.14
N TYR A 274 1.76 -1.46 21.57
CA TYR A 274 0.51 -0.84 21.09
C TYR A 274 -0.15 0.08 22.12
N LYS A 275 -0.21 -0.35 23.39
CA LYS A 275 -0.80 0.45 24.48
C LYS A 275 -0.15 1.83 24.59
N ASN A 276 1.17 1.91 24.47
CA ASN A 276 1.91 3.15 24.59
C ASN A 276 1.74 4.01 23.34
N ILE A 277 1.74 3.41 22.15
CA ILE A 277 1.45 4.10 20.89
C ILE A 277 0.06 4.75 20.93
N TYR A 278 -0.97 4.04 21.38
CA TYR A 278 -2.33 4.60 21.48
C TYR A 278 -2.48 5.61 22.61
N TYR A 279 -1.75 5.45 23.71
CA TYR A 279 -1.66 6.50 24.73
C TYR A 279 -1.11 7.80 24.12
N ILE A 280 -0.01 7.73 23.35
CA ILE A 280 0.55 8.89 22.67
C ILE A 280 -0.46 9.52 21.71
N LEU A 281 -1.12 8.72 20.86
CA LEU A 281 -2.18 9.23 19.96
C LEU A 281 -3.29 9.95 20.73
N SER A 282 -3.66 9.47 21.93
CA SER A 282 -4.70 10.06 22.76
C SER A 282 -4.37 11.48 23.27
N ILE A 283 -3.07 11.81 23.43
CA ILE A 283 -2.60 13.16 23.80
C ILE A 283 -3.06 14.19 22.75
N TYR A 284 -3.11 13.78 21.48
CA TYR A 284 -3.53 14.63 20.36
C TYR A 284 -5.02 14.52 20.04
N SER A 285 -5.79 13.74 20.80
CA SER A 285 -7.20 13.46 20.49
C SER A 285 -8.09 14.71 20.40
N LYS A 286 -7.70 15.82 21.05
CA LYS A 286 -8.39 17.11 20.92
C LYS A 286 -8.33 17.70 19.50
N TYR A 287 -7.32 17.34 18.70
CA TYR A 287 -7.15 17.76 17.30
C TYR A 287 -7.81 16.81 16.30
N ILE A 288 -8.18 15.60 16.74
CA ILE A 288 -8.81 14.57 15.91
C ILE A 288 -10.34 14.70 16.10
N ARG A 289 -10.95 15.65 15.40
CA ARG A 289 -12.38 15.96 15.49
C ARG A 289 -13.00 16.18 14.11
#